data_AF-A0A9E3N6S5-F1
#
_entry.id   AF-A0A9E3N6S5-F1
#
_cell.length_a   1.000
_cell.length_b   1.000
_cell.length_c   1.000
_cell.angle_alpha   90.00
_cell.angle_beta   90.00
_cell.angle_gamma   90.00
#
_symmetry.space_group_name_H-M   'P 1'
#
loop_
_entity.id
_entity.type
_entity.pdbx_description
1 polymer ?
#
loop_
_entity_poly.entity_id
_entity_poly.type
_entity_poly.pdbx_seq_one_letter_code
_entity_poly.pdbx_strand_id
1 'polypeptide(L)'
;MSETGVALAELDGLRMLDVPWMVQPDHSAVMVYPKRSGATRSLDLDRLYGLGIDAYRLARELALRPGFDVSLDGVTGRLLLRFDNGAARFERSEPAVVYSGGAFKPAGP
;
A
#
# COMPACT_ATOMS: atom_id res chain seq x y z
N MET A 1 3.45 -12.42 30.05
CA MET A 1 3.99 -11.64 28.92
C MET A 1 3.80 -12.52 27.69
N SER A 2 2.87 -12.21 26.79
CA SER A 2 2.52 -13.10 25.66
C SER A 2 3.64 -13.15 24.63
N GLU A 3 3.97 -14.33 24.10
CA GLU A 3 5.00 -14.56 23.06
C GLU A 3 4.86 -13.63 21.85
N THR A 4 3.63 -13.27 21.44
CA THR A 4 3.36 -12.35 20.34
C THR A 4 3.90 -10.93 20.59
N GLY A 5 3.93 -10.48 21.84
CA GLY A 5 4.48 -9.17 22.21
C GLY A 5 6.01 -9.14 22.19
N VAL A 6 6.66 -10.28 22.46
CA VAL A 6 8.12 -10.44 22.38
C VAL A 6 8.55 -10.50 20.92
N ALA A 7 7.86 -11.29 20.09
CA ALA A 7 8.15 -11.41 18.65
C ALA A 7 8.02 -10.07 17.88
N LEU A 8 7.11 -9.18 18.30
CA LEU A 8 7.00 -7.85 17.72
C LEU A 8 8.13 -6.91 18.19
N ALA A 9 8.62 -7.04 19.43
CA ALA A 9 9.74 -6.25 19.93
C ALA A 9 11.07 -6.62 19.24
N GLU A 10 11.23 -7.88 18.83
CA GLU A 10 12.40 -8.35 18.06
C GLU A 10 12.50 -7.72 16.67
N LEU A 11 11.41 -7.15 16.14
CA LEU A 11 11.38 -6.49 14.83
C LEU A 11 11.78 -5.01 14.90
N ASP A 12 12.07 -4.47 16.09
CA ASP A 12 12.51 -3.08 16.21
C ASP A 12 13.80 -2.84 15.42
N GLY A 13 13.77 -1.82 14.55
CA GLY A 13 14.84 -1.48 13.62
C GLY A 13 14.72 -2.17 12.25
N LEU A 14 13.79 -3.10 12.05
CA LEU A 14 13.59 -3.75 10.75
C LEU A 14 13.14 -2.72 9.70
N ARG A 15 13.93 -2.59 8.64
CA ARG A 15 13.60 -1.78 7.45
C ARG A 15 12.90 -2.66 6.41
N MET A 16 11.78 -2.20 5.86
CA MET A 16 11.01 -2.95 4.87
C MET A 16 10.34 -2.04 3.86
N LEU A 17 9.96 -2.64 2.72
CA LEU A 17 9.05 -2.06 1.73
C LEU A 17 7.72 -2.80 1.85
N ASP A 18 6.62 -2.08 2.05
CA ASP A 18 5.27 -2.65 2.04
C ASP A 18 4.25 -1.59 1.62
N VAL A 19 3.05 -2.03 1.28
CA VAL A 19 2.00 -1.14 0.77
C VAL A 19 1.54 -0.14 1.85
N PRO A 20 1.24 1.14 1.49
CA PRO A 20 0.66 2.13 2.41
C PRO A 20 -0.54 1.61 3.20
N TRP A 21 -1.37 0.75 2.58
CA TRP A 21 -2.51 0.09 3.23
C TRP A 21 -2.14 -0.67 4.52
N MET A 22 -0.92 -1.20 4.59
CA MET A 22 -0.39 -1.94 5.74
C MET A 22 0.38 -1.05 6.71
N VAL A 23 1.19 -0.12 6.19
CA VAL A 23 2.23 0.56 6.99
C VAL A 23 2.04 2.07 7.17
N GLN A 24 1.04 2.68 6.52
CA GLN A 24 0.73 4.11 6.63
C GLN A 24 -0.78 4.34 6.88
N PRO A 25 -1.29 4.05 8.10
CA PRO A 25 -2.72 4.19 8.41
C PRO A 25 -3.24 5.63 8.35
N ASP A 26 -2.36 6.61 8.47
CA ASP A 26 -2.59 8.05 8.39
C ASP A 26 -2.49 8.61 6.95
N HIS A 27 -2.13 7.77 5.97
CA HIS A 27 -2.08 8.18 4.57
C HIS A 27 -3.48 8.58 4.07
N SER A 28 -3.60 9.75 3.45
CA SER A 28 -4.89 10.31 3.01
C SER A 28 -5.69 9.36 2.12
N ALA A 29 -5.06 8.73 1.13
CA ALA A 29 -5.69 7.72 0.27
C ALA A 29 -6.18 6.47 1.02
N VAL A 30 -5.55 6.12 2.16
CA VAL A 30 -5.90 4.95 2.98
C VAL A 30 -7.08 5.25 3.90
N MET A 31 -7.10 6.44 4.53
CA MET A 31 -8.10 6.82 5.54
C MET A 31 -9.54 6.81 5.02
N VAL A 32 -9.74 6.91 3.71
CA VAL A 32 -11.07 6.98 3.08
C VAL A 32 -11.77 5.61 3.05
N TYR A 33 -11.03 4.50 3.11
CA TYR A 33 -11.59 3.16 2.91
C TYR A 33 -11.68 2.37 4.22
N PRO A 34 -12.78 1.65 4.46
CA PRO A 34 -12.93 0.84 5.66
C PRO A 34 -11.92 -0.31 5.67
N LYS A 35 -11.34 -0.59 6.84
CA LYS A 35 -10.56 -1.82 7.03
C LYS A 35 -11.51 -3.02 7.12
N ARG A 36 -11.05 -4.18 6.64
CA ARG A 36 -11.81 -5.43 6.76
C ARG A 36 -11.99 -5.79 8.24
N SER A 37 -13.23 -6.07 8.64
CA SER A 37 -13.59 -6.58 9.97
C SER A 37 -13.88 -8.08 9.90
N GLY A 38 -13.37 -8.89 10.83
CA GLY A 38 -13.66 -10.32 10.91
C GLY A 38 -12.59 -11.13 11.65
N ALA A 39 -12.95 -12.34 12.08
CA ALA A 39 -12.14 -13.20 12.95
C ALA A 39 -10.85 -13.74 12.29
N THR A 40 -10.77 -13.77 10.96
CA THR A 40 -9.59 -14.26 10.23
C THR A 40 -9.00 -13.14 9.37
N ARG A 41 -8.15 -12.32 9.99
CA ARG A 41 -7.42 -11.25 9.31
C ARG A 41 -6.09 -11.79 8.79
N SER A 42 -6.05 -12.18 7.52
CA SER A 42 -4.80 -12.51 6.84
C SER A 42 -4.19 -11.24 6.25
N LEU A 43 -2.89 -11.03 6.47
CA LEU A 43 -2.17 -9.86 5.94
C LEU A 43 -2.21 -9.83 4.40
N ASP A 44 -2.09 -10.99 3.76
CA ASP A 44 -2.15 -11.09 2.30
C ASP A 44 -3.53 -10.73 1.77
N LEU A 45 -4.57 -11.14 2.49
CA LEU A 45 -5.95 -10.79 2.19
C LEU A 45 -6.23 -9.28 2.39
N ASP A 46 -5.53 -8.62 3.32
CA ASP A 46 -5.59 -7.15 3.46
C ASP A 46 -4.85 -6.46 2.31
N ARG A 47 -3.69 -6.97 1.87
CA ARG A 47 -2.97 -6.45 0.68
C ARG A 47 -3.81 -6.59 -0.59
N LEU A 48 -4.48 -7.73 -0.78
CA LEU A 48 -5.40 -7.94 -1.90
C LEU A 48 -6.62 -7.01 -1.85
N TYR A 49 -7.11 -6.69 -0.66
CA TYR A 49 -8.17 -5.70 -0.51
C TYR A 49 -7.70 -4.30 -0.94
N GLY A 50 -6.51 -3.87 -0.50
CA GLY A 50 -5.87 -2.64 -0.97
C GLY A 50 -5.66 -2.62 -2.50
N LEU A 51 -5.26 -3.76 -3.08
CA LEU A 51 -5.12 -3.93 -4.53
C LEU A 51 -6.46 -3.69 -5.25
N GLY A 52 -7.57 -4.23 -4.73
CA GLY A 52 -8.90 -4.01 -5.31
C GLY A 52 -9.31 -2.54 -5.33
N ILE A 53 -8.99 -1.78 -4.28
CA ILE A 53 -9.24 -0.33 -4.21
C ILE A 53 -8.53 0.39 -5.36
N ASP A 54 -7.23 0.16 -5.50
CA ASP A 54 -6.43 0.84 -6.52
C ASP A 54 -6.77 0.39 -7.94
N ALA A 55 -7.09 -0.90 -8.13
CA ALA A 55 -7.55 -1.41 -9.43
C ALA A 55 -8.82 -0.70 -9.89
N TYR A 56 -9.81 -0.50 -9.00
CA TYR A 56 -11.01 0.26 -9.32
C TYR A 56 -10.70 1.71 -9.69
N ARG A 57 -9.87 2.39 -8.88
CA ARG A 57 -9.49 3.79 -9.13
C ARG A 57 -8.77 3.95 -10.47
N LEU A 58 -7.83 3.05 -10.78
CA LEU A 58 -7.09 3.05 -12.04
C LEU A 58 -8.00 2.77 -13.24
N ALA A 59 -8.89 1.77 -13.14
CA ALA A 59 -9.84 1.45 -14.21
C ALA A 59 -10.77 2.63 -14.51
N ARG A 60 -11.25 3.34 -13.47
CA ARG A 60 -12.06 4.55 -13.63
C ARG A 60 -11.29 5.66 -14.37
N GLU A 61 -10.03 5.91 -14.01
CA GLU A 61 -9.21 6.92 -14.70
C GLU A 61 -8.98 6.55 -16.18
N LEU A 62 -8.72 5.28 -16.48
CA LEU A 62 -8.55 4.78 -17.85
C LEU A 62 -9.83 4.89 -18.68
N ALA A 63 -11.00 4.64 -18.07
CA ALA A 63 -12.29 4.80 -18.74
C ALA A 63 -12.61 6.26 -19.05
N LEU A 64 -12.23 7.19 -18.16
CA LEU A 64 -12.45 8.62 -18.35
C LEU A 64 -11.45 9.25 -19.34
N ARG A 65 -10.21 8.75 -19.37
CA ARG A 65 -9.11 9.30 -20.19
C ARG A 65 -8.31 8.17 -20.86
N PRO A 66 -8.85 7.53 -21.90
CA PRO A 66 -8.17 6.43 -22.59
C PRO A 66 -6.84 6.89 -23.22
N GLY A 67 -5.77 6.12 -23.00
CA GLY A 67 -4.46 6.37 -23.59
C GLY A 67 -3.64 7.50 -22.96
N PHE A 68 -4.15 8.14 -21.90
CA PHE A 68 -3.39 9.13 -21.13
C PHE A 68 -2.63 8.46 -19.99
N ASP A 69 -1.44 8.99 -19.70
CA ASP A 69 -0.68 8.61 -18.51
C ASP A 69 -1.50 8.86 -17.23
N VAL A 70 -1.47 7.88 -16.32
CA VAL A 70 -2.16 7.95 -15.04
C VAL A 70 -1.11 7.94 -13.92
N SER A 71 -1.18 8.94 -13.05
CA SER A 71 -0.47 8.94 -11.77
C SER A 71 -1.47 8.95 -10.63
N LEU A 72 -1.31 8.03 -9.69
CA LEU A 72 -2.22 7.84 -8.58
C LEU A 72 -1.45 7.66 -7.28
N ASP A 73 -1.80 8.45 -6.27
CA ASP A 73 -1.40 8.21 -4.89
C ASP A 73 -2.29 7.10 -4.32
N GLY A 74 -1.79 5.86 -4.45
CA GLY A 74 -2.52 4.62 -4.23
C GLY A 74 -2.38 4.09 -2.81
N VAL A 75 -3.33 3.26 -2.39
CA VAL A 75 -3.21 2.54 -1.12
C VAL A 75 -2.21 1.39 -1.20
N THR A 76 -1.83 0.97 -2.41
CA THR A 76 -0.77 0.00 -2.67
C THR A 76 0.60 0.64 -2.94
N GLY A 77 0.66 1.95 -3.03
CA GLY A 77 1.87 2.73 -3.33
C GLY A 77 1.57 3.82 -4.34
N ARG A 78 2.59 4.58 -4.73
CA ARG A 78 2.46 5.49 -5.87
C ARG A 78 2.41 4.67 -7.15
N LEU A 79 1.32 4.82 -7.90
CA LEU A 79 1.11 4.11 -9.16
C LEU A 79 1.37 5.05 -10.32
N LEU A 80 2.09 4.55 -11.31
CA LEU A 80 2.33 5.24 -12.57
C LEU A 80 2.04 4.28 -13.71
N LEU A 81 1.05 4.61 -14.53
CA LEU A 81 0.75 3.92 -15.76
C LEU A 81 1.09 4.85 -16.92
N ARG A 82 2.02 4.44 -17.78
CA ARG A 82 2.45 5.20 -18.96
C ARG A 82 2.10 4.47 -20.24
N PHE A 83 1.74 5.24 -21.26
CA PHE A 83 1.52 4.73 -22.61
C PHE A 83 2.63 5.23 -23.54
N ASP A 84 3.41 4.33 -24.10
CA ASP A 84 4.47 4.65 -25.06
C ASP A 84 4.28 3.81 -26.32
N ASN A 85 4.01 4.47 -27.45
CA ASN A 85 3.83 3.85 -28.77
C ASN A 85 2.88 2.63 -28.78
N GLY A 86 1.80 2.69 -27.99
CA GLY A 86 0.80 1.62 -27.87
C GLY A 86 1.12 0.54 -26.82
N ALA A 87 2.31 0.55 -26.20
CA ALA A 87 2.64 -0.29 -25.07
C ALA A 87 2.30 0.41 -23.74
N ALA A 88 1.72 -0.33 -22.79
CA ALA A 88 1.43 0.17 -21.45
C ALA A 88 2.50 -0.31 -20.45
N ARG A 89 3.06 0.61 -19.67
CA ARG A 89 3.99 0.31 -18.58
C ARG A 89 3.39 0.72 -17.24
N PHE A 90 3.20 -0.25 -16.37
CA PHE A 90 2.74 -0.02 -14.99
C PHE A 90 3.94 -0.11 -14.03
N GLU A 91 4.08 0.91 -13.19
CA GLU A 91 5.06 0.99 -12.11
C GLU A 91 4.35 1.26 -10.80
N ARG A 92 4.87 0.65 -9.74
CA ARG A 92 4.46 0.89 -8.36
C ARG A 92 5.71 1.21 -7.53
N SER A 93 5.61 2.23 -6.70
CA SER A 93 6.64 2.59 -5.73
C SER A 93 6.04 2.55 -4.33
N GLU A 94 6.51 1.61 -3.52
CA GLU A 94 6.13 1.41 -2.14
C GLU A 94 6.97 2.29 -1.19
N PRO A 95 6.39 2.76 -0.08
CA PRO A 95 7.14 3.45 0.96
C PRO A 95 8.15 2.51 1.64
N ALA A 96 9.34 3.03 1.91
CA ALA A 96 10.26 2.42 2.86
C ALA A 96 9.88 2.82 4.28
N VAL A 97 9.77 1.84 5.17
CA VAL A 97 9.45 2.04 6.58
C VAL A 97 10.41 1.30 7.49
N VAL A 98 10.51 1.78 8.73
CA VAL A 98 11.19 1.11 9.84
C VAL A 98 10.16 0.81 10.91
N TYR A 99 10.15 -0.44 11.39
CA TYR A 99 9.37 -0.80 12.57
C TYR A 99 10.11 -0.35 13.83
N SER A 100 9.46 0.44 14.69
CA SER A 100 10.08 1.00 15.89
C SER A 100 9.03 1.28 16.96
N GLY A 101 9.16 0.62 18.11
CA GLY A 101 8.31 0.84 19.27
C GLY A 101 6.84 0.50 19.01
N GLY A 102 6.57 -0.56 18.24
CA GLY A 102 5.20 -0.98 17.95
C GLY A 102 4.54 -0.31 16.74
N ALA A 103 5.24 0.57 16.02
CA ALA A 103 4.70 1.34 14.91
C ALA A 103 5.64 1.36 13.70
N PHE A 104 5.06 1.52 12.51
CA PHE A 104 5.82 1.81 11.30
C PHE A 104 6.08 3.32 11.21
N LYS A 105 7.33 3.67 10.91
CA LYS A 105 7.76 5.06 10.66
C LYS A 105 8.42 5.13 9.28
N PRO A 106 8.37 6.27 8.58
CA PRO A 106 9.13 6.44 7.34
C PRO A 106 10.61 6.12 7.56
N ALA A 107 11.20 5.30 6.68
CA ALA A 107 12.63 5.09 6.68
C ALA A 107 13.30 6.36 6.13
N GLY A 108 14.28 6.88 6.87
CA GLY A 108 15.19 7.89 6.32
C GLY A 108 15.97 7.32 5.11
N PRO A 109 16.66 8.20 4.34
CA PRO A 109 17.56 7.77 3.27
C PRO A 109 18.64 6.78 3.76
#